data_AF-A0A1Q4D7E6-F1
#
_entry.id   AF-A0A1Q4D7E6-F1
#
_cell.length_a   1.000
_cell.length_b   1.000
_cell.length_c   1.000
_cell.angle_alpha   90.00
_cell.angle_beta   90.00
_cell.angle_gamma   90.00
#
_symmetry.space_group_name_H-M   'P 1'
#
loop_
_entity.id
_entity.type
_entity.pdbx_description
1 polymer ?
#
loop_
_entity_poly.entity_id
_entity_poly.type
_entity_poly.pdbx_seq_one_letter_code
_entity_poly.pdbx_strand_id
1 'polypeptide(L)'
;MSDAEVSARATNGAPAGWLVLIYRIPSEPTRLRATVWRRLKGLGAIYLQNSAAALPAGPTAERALRLLQREILDMSGTASLLSCAVLAGEQEIRAAFQAARDDEYAEIVDKCHDFVAGIRKEFRQEHFTYAELEENDEDLIKLRNWFAKIRSRDVFGAPGRQACEEALAVCEKELEGYGAWVYAGESDGA
;
A
#
# COMPACT_ATOMS: atom_id res chain seq x y z
N MET A 1 -0.54 9.51 44.55
CA MET A 1 -0.22 10.80 43.88
C MET A 1 0.44 10.43 42.56
N SER A 2 -0.40 10.04 41.58
CA SER A 2 -0.78 10.82 40.38
C SER A 2 0.32 10.67 39.32
N ASP A 3 0.25 9.78 38.31
CA ASP A 3 -0.83 9.32 37.42
C ASP A 3 -1.41 10.39 36.48
N ALA A 4 -0.70 11.52 36.31
CA ALA A 4 -1.18 12.65 35.49
C ALA A 4 -0.11 13.35 34.61
N GLU A 5 0.90 12.63 34.10
CA GLU A 5 1.86 13.22 33.13
C GLU A 5 2.06 12.41 31.85
N VAL A 6 1.07 11.61 31.43
CA VAL A 6 1.04 11.03 30.09
C VAL A 6 -0.25 11.43 29.38
N SER A 7 -0.41 12.72 29.11
CA SER A 7 -1.34 13.16 28.07
C SER A 7 -0.95 14.54 27.52
N ALA A 8 -1.10 14.66 26.20
CA ALA A 8 -1.06 15.86 25.38
C ALA A 8 0.32 16.45 25.02
N ARG A 9 0.89 15.91 23.93
CA ARG A 9 1.34 16.77 22.82
C ARG A 9 0.66 16.33 21.53
N ALA A 10 -0.51 16.93 21.29
CA ALA A 10 -1.04 17.04 19.94
C ALA A 10 -0.32 18.21 19.27
N THR A 11 0.62 17.91 18.37
CA THR A 11 1.18 18.90 17.45
C THR A 11 1.17 18.33 16.04
N ASN A 12 0.54 19.11 15.17
CA ASN A 12 0.37 19.00 13.73
C ASN A 12 1.54 18.34 12.96
N GLY A 13 1.24 17.40 12.07
CA GLY A 13 2.01 17.13 10.84
C GLY A 13 2.73 15.78 10.68
N ALA A 14 3.31 15.21 11.75
CA ALA A 14 4.00 13.92 11.68
C ALA A 14 3.70 13.07 12.92
N PRO A 15 3.62 11.74 12.79
CA PRO A 15 3.41 10.87 13.94
C PRO A 15 4.59 10.99 14.91
N ALA A 16 4.32 11.40 16.16
CA ALA A 16 5.35 11.68 17.16
C ALA A 16 6.03 10.42 17.75
N GLY A 17 6.01 9.29 17.05
CA GLY A 17 6.57 8.02 17.52
C GLY A 17 6.23 6.84 16.62
N TRP A 18 6.60 5.66 17.10
CA TRP A 18 6.42 4.38 16.43
C TRP A 18 5.59 3.43 17.29
N LEU A 19 4.80 2.58 16.63
CA LEU A 19 4.15 1.43 17.24
C LEU A 19 4.93 0.18 16.85
N VAL A 20 5.29 -0.65 17.83
CA VAL A 20 6.02 -1.90 17.59
C VAL A 20 5.20 -3.07 18.14
N LEU A 21 4.86 -4.01 17.26
CA LEU A 21 4.24 -5.28 17.61
C LEU A 21 5.32 -6.37 17.64
N ILE A 22 5.64 -6.85 18.84
CA ILE A 22 6.49 -8.01 19.06
C ILE A 22 5.58 -9.21 19.27
N TYR A 23 5.71 -10.24 18.44
CA TYR A 23 4.79 -11.37 18.49
C TYR A 23 5.42 -12.73 18.19
N ARG A 24 4.81 -13.79 18.70
CA ARG A 24 5.14 -15.18 18.39
C ARG A 24 3.86 -15.95 18.13
N ILE A 25 3.85 -16.73 17.06
CA ILE A 25 2.77 -17.67 16.74
C ILE A 25 3.31 -19.08 16.91
N PRO A 26 2.50 -20.05 17.40
CA PRO A 26 2.87 -21.46 17.40
C PRO A 26 3.39 -21.93 16.04
N SER A 27 4.32 -22.88 16.06
CA SER A 27 4.91 -23.43 14.83
C SER A 27 3.88 -24.11 13.94
N GLU A 28 2.83 -24.66 14.54
CA GLU A 28 1.69 -25.29 13.88
C GLU A 28 0.35 -24.71 14.37
N PRO A 29 -0.64 -24.54 13.47
CA PRO A 29 -0.54 -24.73 12.02
C PRO A 29 0.14 -23.54 11.30
N THR A 30 1.00 -23.81 10.32
CA THR A 30 1.81 -22.81 9.59
C THR A 30 0.98 -21.65 9.00
N ARG A 31 -0.28 -21.92 8.63
CA ARG A 31 -1.20 -20.91 8.08
C ARG A 31 -1.39 -19.68 8.98
N LEU A 32 -1.30 -19.82 10.30
CA LEU A 32 -1.52 -18.72 11.25
C LEU A 32 -0.44 -17.65 11.10
N ARG A 33 0.83 -18.07 10.98
CA ARG A 33 1.97 -17.17 10.74
C ARG A 33 1.80 -16.37 9.46
N ALA A 34 1.42 -17.05 8.38
CA ALA A 34 1.21 -16.41 7.08
C ALA A 34 0.05 -15.39 7.14
N THR A 35 -1.00 -15.66 7.91
CA THR A 35 -2.12 -14.73 8.10
C THR A 35 -1.72 -13.46 8.84
N VAL A 36 -0.96 -13.58 9.94
CA VAL A 36 -0.45 -12.41 10.69
C VAL A 36 0.49 -11.58 9.82
N TRP A 37 1.42 -12.23 9.12
CA TRP A 37 2.34 -11.57 8.21
C TRP A 37 1.62 -10.80 7.09
N ARG A 38 0.62 -11.43 6.43
CA ARG A 38 -0.19 -10.76 5.39
C ARG A 38 -0.94 -9.55 5.94
N ARG A 39 -1.50 -9.64 7.15
CA ARG A 39 -2.16 -8.49 7.80
C ARG A 39 -1.18 -7.35 8.08
N LEU A 40 0.00 -7.64 8.62
CA LEU A 40 1.02 -6.63 8.87
C LEU A 40 1.50 -5.96 7.57
N LYS A 41 1.76 -6.75 6.51
CA LYS A 41 2.08 -6.21 5.18
C LYS A 41 0.95 -5.32 4.65
N GLY A 42 -0.30 -5.74 4.80
CA GLY A 42 -1.47 -4.96 4.38
C GLY A 42 -1.60 -3.61 5.10
N LEU A 43 -1.18 -3.53 6.37
CA LEU A 43 -1.12 -2.29 7.16
C LEU A 43 0.07 -1.39 6.77
N GLY A 44 1.02 -1.88 5.96
CA GLY A 44 2.24 -1.16 5.63
C GLY A 44 3.33 -1.26 6.69
N ALA A 45 3.29 -2.28 7.57
CA ALA A 45 4.29 -2.46 8.60
C ALA A 45 5.63 -2.92 7.99
N ILE A 46 6.73 -2.42 8.53
CA ILE A 46 8.08 -2.93 8.26
C ILE A 46 8.53 -3.85 9.39
N TYR A 47 9.46 -4.76 9.13
CA TYR A 47 10.07 -5.58 10.17
C TYR A 47 11.42 -4.99 10.57
N LEU A 48 11.57 -4.64 11.85
CA LEU A 48 12.85 -4.21 12.41
C LEU A 48 13.76 -5.42 12.68
N GLN A 49 13.15 -6.54 13.07
CA GLN A 49 13.76 -7.84 13.33
C GLN A 49 12.71 -8.93 13.11
N ASN A 50 13.14 -10.20 13.17
CA ASN A 50 12.22 -11.33 13.19
C ASN A 50 11.15 -11.12 14.27
N SER A 51 9.88 -11.25 13.89
CA SER A 51 8.75 -11.13 14.83
C SER A 51 8.57 -9.74 15.49
N ALA A 52 9.27 -8.70 15.02
CA ALA A 52 9.12 -7.33 15.50
C ALA A 52 8.75 -6.40 14.34
N ALA A 53 7.45 -6.13 14.20
CA ALA A 53 6.90 -5.28 13.15
C ALA A 53 6.64 -3.86 13.67
N ALA A 54 6.97 -2.85 12.87
CA ALA A 54 6.85 -1.44 13.23
C ALA A 54 5.97 -0.66 12.24
N LEU A 55 5.22 0.29 12.78
CA LEU A 55 4.40 1.26 12.04
C LEU A 55 4.60 2.66 12.63
N PRO A 56 4.51 3.73 11.83
CA PRO A 56 4.39 5.08 12.35
C PRO A 56 3.15 5.20 13.24
N ALA A 57 3.28 5.87 14.38
CA ALA A 57 2.20 5.94 15.36
C ALA A 57 1.00 6.75 14.84
N GLY A 58 -0.20 6.17 14.90
CA GLY A 58 -1.41 6.88 14.51
C GLY A 58 -2.65 6.14 14.99
N PRO A 59 -3.78 6.84 15.18
CA PRO A 59 -4.97 6.24 15.78
C PRO A 59 -5.53 5.06 14.96
N THR A 60 -5.44 5.13 13.63
CA THR A 60 -5.84 4.03 12.75
C THR A 60 -4.90 2.83 12.86
N ALA A 61 -3.59 3.07 12.84
CA ALA A 61 -2.58 2.02 12.99
C ALA A 61 -2.67 1.34 14.37
N GLU A 62 -2.84 2.12 15.43
CA GLU A 62 -2.98 1.62 16.80
C GLU A 62 -4.21 0.72 16.95
N ARG A 63 -5.38 1.16 16.47
CA ARG A 63 -6.60 0.34 16.50
C ARG A 63 -6.40 -0.98 15.76
N ALA A 64 -5.79 -0.94 14.57
CA ALA A 64 -5.53 -2.13 13.77
C ALA A 64 -4.56 -3.11 14.46
N LEU A 65 -3.46 -2.60 15.05
CA LEU A 65 -2.50 -3.42 15.78
C LEU A 65 -3.07 -3.97 17.08
N ARG A 66 -3.94 -3.24 17.80
CA ARG A 66 -4.63 -3.76 18.98
C ARG A 66 -5.57 -4.91 18.63
N LEU A 67 -6.29 -4.80 17.51
CA LEU A 67 -7.13 -5.90 17.02
C LEU A 67 -6.28 -7.12 16.66
N LEU A 68 -5.21 -6.92 15.89
CA LEU A 68 -4.30 -8.01 15.52
C LEU A 68 -3.63 -8.65 16.74
N GLN A 69 -3.23 -7.86 17.74
CA GLN A 69 -2.65 -8.35 18.98
C GLN A 69 -3.60 -9.32 19.70
N ARG A 70 -4.90 -8.98 19.80
CA ARG A 70 -5.92 -9.85 20.40
C ARG A 70 -6.09 -11.15 19.61
N GLU A 71 -6.20 -11.06 18.29
CA GLU A 71 -6.30 -12.25 17.44
C GLU A 71 -5.08 -13.17 17.56
N ILE A 72 -3.88 -12.61 17.73
CA ILE A 72 -2.66 -13.40 17.99
C ILE A 72 -2.78 -14.18 19.30
N LEU A 73 -3.34 -13.58 20.36
CA LEU A 73 -3.59 -14.28 21.62
C LEU A 73 -4.63 -15.40 21.45
N ASP A 74 -5.71 -15.14 20.69
CA ASP A 74 -6.75 -16.14 20.38
C ASP A 74 -6.17 -17.32 19.58
N MET A 75 -5.13 -17.07 18.79
CA MET A 75 -4.34 -18.07 18.07
C MET A 75 -3.34 -18.83 18.96
N SER A 76 -3.44 -18.72 20.30
CA SER A 76 -2.48 -19.28 21.27
C SER A 76 -1.04 -18.77 21.06
N GLY A 77 -0.89 -17.58 20.47
CA GLY A 77 0.37 -16.87 20.34
C GLY A 77 0.65 -15.97 21.53
N THR A 78 1.78 -15.26 21.46
CA THR A 78 2.10 -14.16 22.37
C THR A 78 2.27 -12.89 21.56
N ALA A 79 1.81 -11.76 22.09
CA ALA A 79 1.97 -10.48 21.43
C ALA A 79 1.98 -9.31 22.42
N SER A 80 2.94 -8.41 22.24
CA SER A 80 3.07 -7.15 22.97
C SER A 80 3.09 -6.00 21.97
N LEU A 81 2.19 -5.04 22.18
CA LEU A 81 2.14 -3.79 21.41
C LEU A 81 2.76 -2.68 22.26
N LEU A 82 3.78 -2.03 21.71
CA LEU A 82 4.55 -0.98 22.36
C LEU A 82 4.36 0.33 21.61
N SER A 83 4.29 1.44 22.35
CA SER A 83 4.51 2.79 21.82
C SER A 83 5.95 3.19 22.14
N CYS A 84 6.71 3.60 21.13
CA CYS A 84 8.14 3.81 21.24
C CYS A 84 8.56 5.14 20.60
N ALA A 85 9.56 5.77 21.20
CA ALA A 85 10.39 6.77 20.54
C ALA A 85 11.70 6.11 20.12
N VAL A 86 12.22 6.49 18.96
CA VAL A 86 13.52 6.00 18.50
C VAL A 86 14.60 6.85 19.17
N LEU A 87 15.48 6.21 19.95
CA LEU A 87 16.55 6.92 20.66
C LEU A 87 17.76 7.22 19.75
N ALA A 88 17.99 6.35 18.77
CA ALA A 88 19.02 6.49 17.75
C ALA A 88 18.62 5.67 16.51
N GLY A 89 18.98 6.15 15.31
CA GLY A 89 18.71 5.42 14.07
C GLY A 89 17.33 5.67 13.43
N GLU A 90 16.67 6.79 13.75
CA GLU A 90 15.31 7.07 13.25
C GLU A 90 15.28 7.24 11.73
N GLN A 91 16.33 7.83 11.15
CA GLN A 91 16.40 8.03 9.70
C GLN A 91 16.50 6.70 8.95
N GLU A 92 17.21 5.71 9.50
CA GLU A 92 17.34 4.38 8.94
C GLU A 92 16.01 3.63 8.98
N ILE A 93 15.27 3.73 10.09
CA ILE A 93 13.93 3.14 10.21
C ILE A 93 12.95 3.82 9.25
N ARG A 94 13.00 5.15 9.14
CA ARG A 94 12.19 5.91 8.18
C ARG A 94 12.54 5.55 6.73
N ALA A 95 13.81 5.44 6.40
CA ALA A 95 14.28 5.04 5.08
C ALA A 95 13.83 3.62 4.74
N ALA A 96 13.90 2.68 5.68
CA ALA A 96 13.36 1.32 5.48
C ALA A 96 11.85 1.33 5.24
N PHE A 97 11.10 2.21 5.93
CA PHE A 97 9.68 2.39 5.69
C PHE A 97 9.39 2.94 4.29
N GLN A 98 10.10 3.98 3.87
CA GLN A 98 9.95 4.56 2.54
C GLN A 98 10.35 3.57 1.44
N ALA A 99 11.46 2.86 1.58
CA ALA A 99 11.90 1.83 0.65
C ALA A 99 10.83 0.74 0.46
N ALA A 100 10.20 0.29 1.55
CA ALA A 100 9.11 -0.68 1.47
C ALA A 100 7.85 -0.14 0.77
N ARG A 101 7.65 1.19 0.67
CA ARG A 101 6.58 1.80 -0.15
C ARG A 101 7.04 2.00 -1.59
N ASP A 102 8.31 2.37 -1.80
CA ASP A 102 8.92 2.49 -3.12
C ASP A 102 8.85 1.17 -3.90
N ASP A 103 9.13 0.03 -3.24
CA ASP A 103 8.98 -1.29 -3.84
C ASP A 103 7.53 -1.54 -4.31
N GLU A 104 6.53 -1.17 -3.50
CA GLU A 104 5.12 -1.33 -3.88
C GLU A 104 4.71 -0.38 -5.02
N TYR A 105 5.28 0.83 -5.07
CA TYR A 105 5.05 1.77 -6.16
C TYR A 105 5.71 1.31 -7.47
N ALA A 106 6.91 0.73 -7.39
CA ALA A 106 7.61 0.17 -8.54
C ALA A 106 6.78 -0.96 -9.20
N GLU A 107 6.17 -1.84 -8.39
CA GLU A 107 5.28 -2.87 -8.92
C GLU A 107 4.07 -2.29 -9.69
N ILE A 108 3.51 -1.15 -9.25
CA ILE A 108 2.44 -0.46 -10.00
C ILE A 108 2.98 0.15 -11.29
N VAL A 109 4.16 0.78 -11.26
CA VAL A 109 4.79 1.36 -12.45
C VAL A 109 5.00 0.29 -13.51
N ASP A 110 5.51 -0.89 -13.13
CA ASP A 110 5.67 -2.01 -14.04
C ASP A 110 4.33 -2.44 -14.66
N LYS A 111 3.25 -2.48 -13.86
CA LYS A 111 1.92 -2.79 -14.37
C LYS A 111 1.33 -1.71 -15.26
N CYS A 112 1.66 -0.44 -15.03
CA CYS A 112 1.30 0.66 -15.92
C CYS A 112 2.00 0.50 -17.28
N HIS A 113 3.28 0.10 -17.29
CA HIS A 113 4.00 -0.18 -18.52
C HIS A 113 3.39 -1.36 -19.30
N ASP A 114 3.07 -2.46 -18.61
CA ASP A 114 2.38 -3.61 -19.21
C ASP A 114 1.05 -3.20 -19.85
N PHE A 115 0.25 -2.41 -19.13
CA PHE A 115 -1.06 -1.89 -19.57
C PHE A 115 -0.92 -1.05 -20.86
N VAL A 116 -0.03 -0.05 -20.85
CA VAL A 116 0.20 0.81 -22.01
C VAL A 116 0.72 0.01 -23.22
N ALA A 117 1.56 -0.99 -23.00
CA ALA A 117 2.03 -1.87 -24.06
C ALA A 117 0.88 -2.71 -24.66
N GLY A 118 -0.09 -3.12 -23.83
CA GLY A 118 -1.33 -3.79 -24.23
C GLY A 118 -2.17 -2.92 -25.16
N ILE A 119 -2.58 -1.74 -24.71
CA ILE A 119 -3.37 -0.77 -25.50
C ILE A 119 -2.70 -0.49 -26.85
N ARG A 120 -1.39 -0.21 -26.85
CA ARG A 120 -0.66 0.09 -28.10
C ARG A 120 -0.59 -1.10 -29.04
N LYS A 121 -0.63 -2.33 -28.52
CA LYS A 121 -0.65 -3.54 -29.34
C LYS A 121 -2.04 -3.74 -29.96
N GLU A 122 -3.11 -3.60 -29.19
CA GLU A 122 -4.50 -3.64 -29.67
C GLU A 122 -4.74 -2.61 -30.78
N PHE A 123 -4.27 -1.38 -30.57
CA PHE A 123 -4.33 -0.32 -31.57
C PHE A 123 -3.63 -0.72 -32.89
N ARG A 124 -2.43 -1.29 -32.82
CA ARG A 124 -1.70 -1.76 -34.02
C ARG A 124 -2.36 -2.93 -34.72
N GLN A 125 -3.16 -3.71 -34.01
CA GLN A 125 -3.84 -4.90 -34.54
C GLN A 125 -5.23 -4.58 -35.07
N GLU A 126 -5.64 -3.30 -35.05
CA GLU A 126 -7.00 -2.85 -35.38
C GLU A 126 -8.08 -3.61 -34.62
N HIS A 127 -7.73 -4.10 -33.42
CA HIS A 127 -8.57 -4.91 -32.57
C HIS A 127 -9.03 -4.03 -31.42
N PHE A 128 -10.04 -3.19 -31.72
CA PHE A 128 -10.58 -2.24 -30.77
C PHE A 128 -12.10 -2.21 -30.78
N THR A 129 -12.69 -2.73 -29.72
CA THR A 129 -14.13 -2.82 -29.51
C THR A 129 -14.53 -2.11 -28.22
N TYR A 130 -15.82 -1.79 -28.06
CA TYR A 130 -16.34 -1.25 -26.82
C TYR A 130 -16.10 -2.17 -25.62
N ALA A 131 -16.18 -3.49 -25.82
CA ALA A 131 -15.92 -4.47 -24.77
C ALA A 131 -14.47 -4.42 -24.26
N GLU A 132 -13.50 -4.23 -25.15
CA GLU A 132 -12.09 -4.09 -24.77
C GLU A 132 -11.80 -2.74 -24.12
N LEU A 133 -12.49 -1.69 -24.55
CA LEU A 133 -12.42 -0.40 -23.87
C LEU A 133 -12.91 -0.52 -22.43
N GLU A 134 -14.05 -1.18 -22.20
CA GLU A 134 -14.60 -1.43 -20.86
C GLU A 134 -13.66 -2.28 -19.99
N GLU A 135 -13.06 -3.34 -20.54
CA GLU A 135 -12.06 -4.15 -19.83
C GLU A 135 -10.82 -3.33 -19.42
N ASN A 136 -10.29 -2.51 -20.35
CA ASN A 136 -9.16 -1.63 -20.07
C ASN A 136 -9.50 -0.56 -19.02
N ASP A 137 -10.73 -0.02 -19.01
CA ASP A 137 -11.22 0.90 -17.98
C ASP A 137 -11.25 0.25 -16.58
N GLU A 138 -11.76 -0.99 -16.49
CA GLU A 138 -11.76 -1.74 -15.24
C GLU A 138 -10.34 -1.99 -14.72
N ASP A 139 -9.40 -2.30 -15.61
CA ASP A 139 -8.01 -2.54 -15.25
C ASP A 139 -7.31 -1.27 -14.76
N LEU A 140 -7.55 -0.12 -15.40
CA LEU A 140 -7.07 1.17 -14.92
C LEU A 140 -7.65 1.51 -13.54
N ILE A 141 -8.93 1.23 -13.30
CA ILE A 141 -9.57 1.39 -11.97
C ILE A 141 -8.87 0.52 -10.92
N LYS A 142 -8.52 -0.73 -11.25
CA LYS A 142 -7.78 -1.62 -10.34
C LYS A 142 -6.41 -1.04 -9.97
N LEU A 143 -5.67 -0.50 -10.95
CA LEU A 143 -4.38 0.15 -10.71
C LEU A 143 -4.52 1.39 -9.80
N ARG A 144 -5.50 2.26 -10.08
CA ARG A 144 -5.78 3.46 -9.25
C ARG A 144 -6.16 3.09 -7.82
N ASN A 145 -6.97 2.05 -7.65
CA ASN A 145 -7.37 1.54 -6.34
C ASN A 145 -6.18 0.94 -5.57
N TRP A 146 -5.27 0.26 -6.27
CA TRP A 146 -4.04 -0.24 -5.65
C TRP A 146 -3.13 0.91 -5.19
N PHE A 147 -2.92 1.91 -6.05
CA PHE A 147 -2.17 3.12 -5.70
C PHE A 147 -2.75 3.83 -4.48
N ALA A 148 -4.08 4.03 -4.44
CA ALA A 148 -4.77 4.66 -3.32
C ALA A 148 -4.54 3.92 -2.00
N LYS A 149 -4.51 2.58 -2.03
CA LYS A 149 -4.20 1.75 -0.86
C LYS A 149 -2.77 1.98 -0.38
N ILE A 150 -1.77 2.03 -1.28
CA ILE A 150 -0.37 2.33 -0.89
C ILE A 150 -0.26 3.74 -0.32
N ARG A 151 -0.86 4.73 -1.00
CA ARG A 151 -0.83 6.13 -0.58
C ARG A 151 -1.42 6.34 0.80
N SER A 152 -2.50 5.63 1.15
CA SER A 152 -3.13 5.74 2.48
C SER A 152 -2.24 5.29 3.65
N ARG A 153 -1.22 4.46 3.37
CA ARG A 153 -0.24 3.96 4.35
C ARG A 153 1.15 4.56 4.17
N ASP A 154 1.37 5.40 3.17
CA ASP A 154 2.62 6.15 2.99
C ASP A 154 2.63 7.42 3.85
N VAL A 155 3.02 7.24 5.12
CA VAL A 155 3.00 8.33 6.10
C VAL A 155 4.15 9.33 5.89
N PHE A 156 5.27 8.90 5.29
CA PHE A 156 6.48 9.70 5.20
C PHE A 156 6.77 10.27 3.81
N GLY A 157 5.95 9.92 2.81
CA GLY A 157 6.14 10.35 1.43
C GLY A 157 7.32 9.63 0.81
N ALA A 158 7.07 8.45 0.25
CA ALA A 158 8.10 7.67 -0.42
C ALA A 158 8.44 8.31 -1.78
N PRO A 159 9.73 8.47 -2.13
CA PRO A 159 10.14 9.13 -3.38
C PRO A 159 9.54 8.53 -4.65
N GLY A 160 9.35 7.21 -4.70
CA GLY A 160 8.78 6.48 -5.83
C GLY A 160 7.32 6.81 -6.14
N ARG A 161 6.63 7.51 -5.23
CA ARG A 161 5.24 7.93 -5.42
C ARG A 161 5.05 8.78 -6.68
N GLN A 162 5.96 9.72 -6.95
CA GLN A 162 5.83 10.62 -8.10
C GLN A 162 5.88 9.85 -9.42
N ALA A 163 6.85 8.95 -9.57
CA ALA A 163 6.96 8.12 -10.77
C ALA A 163 5.71 7.25 -10.99
N CYS A 164 5.10 6.76 -9.90
CA CYS A 164 3.84 6.02 -9.98
C CYS A 164 2.65 6.90 -10.40
N GLU A 165 2.54 8.13 -9.88
CA GLU A 165 1.51 9.09 -10.29
C GLU A 165 1.65 9.45 -11.78
N GLU A 166 2.87 9.67 -12.25
CA GLU A 166 3.18 9.94 -13.66
C GLU A 166 2.82 8.74 -14.56
N ALA A 167 3.17 7.52 -14.16
CA ALA A 167 2.84 6.31 -14.92
C ALA A 167 1.33 6.09 -15.05
N LEU A 168 0.56 6.31 -13.97
CA LEU A 168 -0.90 6.23 -14.00
C LEU A 168 -1.52 7.28 -14.92
N ALA A 169 -0.99 8.51 -14.93
CA ALA A 169 -1.46 9.56 -15.83
C ALA A 169 -1.19 9.22 -17.30
N VAL A 170 -0.09 8.52 -17.60
CA VAL A 170 0.17 7.99 -18.95
C VAL A 170 -0.85 6.92 -19.33
N CYS A 171 -1.20 5.98 -18.43
CA CYS A 171 -2.25 5.00 -18.69
C CYS A 171 -3.59 5.66 -19.01
N GLU A 172 -4.01 6.65 -18.22
CA GLU A 172 -5.26 7.40 -18.43
C GLU A 172 -5.27 8.07 -19.81
N LYS A 173 -4.18 8.76 -20.17
CA LYS A 173 -4.05 9.41 -21.48
C LYS A 173 -4.09 8.44 -22.66
N GLU A 174 -3.42 7.29 -22.56
CA GLU A 174 -3.40 6.30 -23.63
C GLU A 174 -4.79 5.65 -23.81
N LEU A 175 -5.51 5.43 -22.71
CA LEU A 175 -6.88 4.90 -22.74
C LEU A 175 -7.90 5.90 -23.29
N GLU A 176 -7.81 7.17 -22.90
CA GLU A 176 -8.63 8.25 -23.48
C GLU A 176 -8.42 8.35 -25.01
N GLY A 177 -7.15 8.28 -25.43
CA GLY A 177 -6.79 8.23 -26.84
C GLY A 177 -7.45 7.04 -27.54
N TYR A 178 -7.32 5.84 -26.98
CA TYR A 178 -7.93 4.62 -27.49
C TYR A 178 -9.46 4.71 -27.60
N GLY A 179 -10.15 5.22 -26.57
CA GLY A 179 -11.60 5.40 -26.60
C GLY A 179 -12.08 6.36 -27.68
N ALA A 180 -11.37 7.47 -27.91
CA ALA A 180 -11.70 8.40 -29.00
C ALA A 180 -11.70 7.74 -30.38
N TRP A 181 -10.80 6.77 -30.62
CA TRP A 181 -10.77 6.01 -31.87
C TRP A 181 -11.91 5.00 -31.99
N VAL A 182 -12.24 4.30 -30.91
CA VAL A 182 -13.37 3.36 -30.88
C VAL A 182 -14.67 4.08 -31.27
N TYR A 183 -14.92 5.26 -30.68
CA TYR A 183 -16.12 6.04 -31.00
C TYR A 183 -16.12 6.59 -32.44
N ALA A 184 -14.96 6.95 -32.99
CA ALA A 184 -14.86 7.41 -34.38
C ALA A 184 -15.08 6.27 -35.38
N GLY A 185 -14.55 5.07 -35.11
CA GLY A 185 -14.69 3.90 -35.98
C GLY A 185 -16.11 3.35 -36.09
N GLU A 186 -16.93 3.45 -35.04
CA GLU A 186 -18.36 3.07 -35.12
C GLU A 186 -19.22 4.10 -35.86
N SER A 187 -18.82 5.37 -35.90
CA SER A 187 -19.59 6.42 -36.60
C SER A 187 -19.55 6.34 -38.13
N ASP A 188 -18.53 5.67 -38.69
CA ASP A 188 -18.42 5.35 -40.13
C ASP A 188 -19.13 4.03 -40.51
N GLY A 189 -19.71 3.32 -39.54
CA GLY A 189 -20.42 2.05 -39.72
C GLY A 189 -21.96 2.12 -39.66
N ALA A 190 -22.53 3.32 -39.53
CA ALA A 190 -23.99 3.55 -39.38
C ALA A 190 -24.65 4.14 -40.64
#